data_AF-A0A6P0X971-F1
#
_entry.id   AF-A0A6P0X971-F1
#
_cell.length_a   1.000
_cell.length_b   1.000
_cell.length_c   1.000
_cell.angle_alpha   90.00
_cell.angle_beta   90.00
_cell.angle_gamma   90.00
#
_symmetry.space_group_name_H-M   'P 1'
#
loop_
_entity.id
_entity.type
_entity.pdbx_description
1 polymer ?
#
loop_
_entity_poly.entity_id
_entity_poly.type
_entity_poly.pdbx_seq_one_letter_code
_entity_poly.pdbx_strand_id
1 'polypeptide(L)'
;MEIGIPKETKDQEFRVGLSPSSARVLSEAGHQVFVEVGAGKGAGFTEEDYQQAGAKIVTQAAEAWNRELVVKVKEPLKAEYQFLNKGQILFTYLHLAADRSLTEHLIDCGVSAIAYETVELPDRKLPLLSPMSIIAGRLSVQFGARFLERQQGGRGVLLGGVPGVKPGNVVILGGGVVGTEAARIAVG
;
A
#
# COMPACT_ATOMS: atom_id res chain seq x y z
N MET A 1 14.88 14.72 11.28
CA MET A 1 14.36 15.18 9.98
C MET A 1 12.85 15.35 10.06
N GLU A 2 12.30 16.09 9.12
CA GLU A 2 10.86 16.24 8.91
C GLU A 2 10.31 15.21 7.90
N ILE A 3 9.24 14.53 8.29
CA ILE A 3 8.64 13.41 7.55
C ILE A 3 7.17 13.74 7.27
N GLY A 4 6.77 13.67 6.02
CA GLY A 4 5.45 14.03 5.53
C GLY A 4 4.63 12.83 5.08
N ILE A 5 3.39 12.73 5.57
CA ILE A 5 2.43 11.67 5.26
C ILE A 5 1.18 12.31 4.65
N PRO A 6 1.19 12.61 3.34
CA PRO A 6 0.02 13.11 2.64
C PRO A 6 -1.06 12.01 2.56
N LYS A 7 -2.31 12.43 2.39
CA LYS A 7 -3.41 11.52 2.15
C LYS A 7 -3.27 10.90 0.77
N GLU A 8 -3.59 9.61 0.66
CA GLU A 8 -3.63 8.96 -0.65
C GLU A 8 -4.80 9.47 -1.50
N THR A 9 -4.51 9.76 -2.77
CA THR A 9 -5.45 10.38 -3.71
C THR A 9 -5.89 9.45 -4.83
N LYS A 10 -5.26 8.28 -4.96
CA LYS A 10 -5.63 7.29 -5.97
C LYS A 10 -6.99 6.69 -5.64
N ASP A 11 -7.81 6.50 -6.67
CA ASP A 11 -9.14 5.92 -6.52
C ASP A 11 -9.08 4.59 -5.76
N GLN A 12 -9.98 4.43 -4.78
CA GLN A 12 -10.07 3.27 -3.90
C GLN A 12 -8.78 2.91 -3.13
N GLU A 13 -7.88 3.86 -2.94
CA GLU A 13 -6.74 3.70 -2.03
C GLU A 13 -7.12 4.18 -0.62
N PHE A 14 -7.20 3.23 0.31
CA PHE A 14 -7.59 3.48 1.70
C PHE A 14 -6.44 3.34 2.68
N ARG A 15 -5.27 2.88 2.23
CA ARG A 15 -4.08 2.76 3.06
C ARG A 15 -3.42 4.13 3.25
N VAL A 16 -2.45 4.18 4.15
CA VAL A 16 -1.68 5.38 4.51
C VAL A 16 -0.21 5.02 4.64
N GLY A 17 0.68 5.97 4.34
CA GLY A 17 2.13 5.73 4.30
C GLY A 17 2.73 5.23 5.62
N LEU A 18 2.21 5.70 6.76
CA LEU A 18 2.60 5.24 8.09
C LEU A 18 1.37 5.05 8.97
N SER A 19 1.41 4.07 9.87
CA SER A 19 0.44 3.95 10.97
C SER A 19 0.81 4.85 12.15
N PRO A 20 -0.10 5.09 13.11
CA PRO A 20 0.24 5.76 14.37
C PRO A 20 1.39 5.08 15.13
N SER A 21 1.48 3.75 15.10
CA SER A 21 2.59 3.02 15.72
C SER A 21 3.94 3.32 15.07
N SER A 22 4.00 3.40 13.73
CA SER A 22 5.22 3.80 13.03
C SER A 22 5.57 5.27 13.25
N ALA A 23 4.56 6.16 13.31
CA ALA A 23 4.76 7.56 13.63
C ALA A 23 5.37 7.73 15.03
N ARG A 24 4.91 6.98 16.02
CA ARG A 24 5.45 6.99 17.39
C ARG A 24 6.94 6.64 17.42
N VAL A 25 7.34 5.56 16.76
CA VAL A 25 8.76 5.15 16.71
C VAL A 25 9.64 6.25 16.12
N LEU A 26 9.18 6.94 15.07
CA LEU A 26 9.92 8.04 14.45
C LEU A 26 9.98 9.28 15.36
N SER A 27 8.88 9.62 16.01
CA SER A 27 8.83 10.74 16.97
C SER A 27 9.73 10.49 18.20
N GLU A 28 9.75 9.26 18.73
CA GLU A 28 10.64 8.84 19.81
C GLU A 28 12.12 8.86 19.41
N ALA A 29 12.42 8.61 18.13
CA ALA A 29 13.75 8.77 17.55
C ALA A 29 14.15 10.24 17.28
N GLY A 30 13.30 11.22 17.64
CA GLY A 30 13.57 12.65 17.48
C GLY A 30 13.27 13.20 16.09
N HIS A 31 12.50 12.49 15.27
CA HIS A 31 11.99 13.01 13.99
C HIS A 31 10.65 13.72 14.19
N GLN A 32 10.30 14.60 13.25
CA GLN A 32 9.01 15.29 13.26
C GLN A 32 8.13 14.72 12.15
N VAL A 33 7.00 14.12 12.52
CA VAL A 33 6.05 13.52 11.57
C VAL A 33 4.87 14.46 11.36
N PHE A 34 4.54 14.76 10.10
CA PHE A 34 3.45 15.63 9.68
C PHE A 34 2.45 14.81 8.86
N VAL A 35 1.21 14.70 9.33
CA VAL A 35 0.19 13.85 8.72
C VAL A 35 -0.96 14.72 8.24
N GLU A 36 -1.32 14.59 6.96
CA GLU A 36 -2.47 15.30 6.41
C GLU A 36 -3.77 14.83 7.09
N VAL A 37 -4.65 15.78 7.39
CA VAL A 37 -5.99 15.50 7.91
C VAL A 37 -6.73 14.48 7.02
N GLY A 38 -7.30 13.45 7.64
CA GLY A 38 -7.99 12.37 6.94
C GLY A 38 -7.10 11.34 6.25
N ALA A 39 -5.76 11.45 6.30
CA ALA A 39 -4.86 10.48 5.66
C ALA A 39 -5.05 9.05 6.19
N GLY A 40 -5.23 8.88 7.50
CA GLY A 40 -5.41 7.57 8.13
C GLY A 40 -6.84 7.03 8.14
N LYS A 41 -7.84 7.85 7.79
CA LYS A 41 -9.26 7.52 8.00
C LYS A 41 -9.68 6.23 7.30
N GLY A 42 -9.22 6.02 6.06
CA GLY A 42 -9.50 4.80 5.29
C GLY A 42 -8.88 3.52 5.89
N ALA A 43 -7.80 3.68 6.65
CA ALA A 43 -7.10 2.58 7.33
C ALA A 43 -7.58 2.37 8.78
N GLY A 44 -8.58 3.16 9.23
CA GLY A 44 -9.14 3.08 10.57
C GLY A 44 -8.34 3.82 11.65
N PHE A 45 -7.49 4.77 11.27
CA PHE A 45 -6.75 5.61 12.21
C PHE A 45 -7.31 7.03 12.22
N THR A 46 -7.59 7.57 13.41
CA THR A 46 -8.06 8.95 13.57
C THR A 46 -6.90 9.93 13.70
N GLU A 47 -7.18 11.21 13.56
CA GLU A 47 -6.22 12.28 13.81
C GLU A 47 -5.68 12.23 15.25
N GLU A 48 -6.53 11.90 16.22
CA GLU A 48 -6.15 11.77 17.63
C GLU A 48 -5.14 10.63 17.84
N ASP A 49 -5.28 9.50 17.13
CA ASP A 49 -4.32 8.40 17.20
C ASP A 49 -2.91 8.87 16.79
N TYR A 50 -2.81 9.67 15.73
CA TYR A 50 -1.54 10.25 15.28
C TYR A 50 -1.00 11.30 16.24
N GLN A 51 -1.86 12.16 16.79
CA GLN A 51 -1.45 13.15 17.79
C GLN A 51 -0.90 12.48 19.05
N GLN A 52 -1.56 11.42 19.53
CA GLN A 52 -1.09 10.59 20.66
C GLN A 52 0.19 9.80 20.33
N ALA A 53 0.50 9.61 19.05
CA ALA A 53 1.77 9.08 18.58
C ALA A 53 2.86 10.15 18.45
N GLY A 54 2.57 11.42 18.74
CA GLY A 54 3.53 12.52 18.62
C GLY A 54 3.69 13.05 17.20
N ALA A 55 2.75 12.77 16.31
CA ALA A 55 2.69 13.40 14.99
C ALA A 55 1.92 14.72 15.03
N LYS A 56 2.23 15.61 14.09
CA LYS A 56 1.55 16.89 13.87
C LYS A 56 0.53 16.72 12.75
N ILE A 57 -0.71 17.11 13.00
CA ILE A 57 -1.75 17.11 11.94
C ILE A 57 -1.63 18.40 11.15
N VAL A 58 -1.62 18.28 9.83
CA VAL A 58 -1.60 19.40 8.89
C VAL A 58 -2.88 19.41 8.05
N THR A 59 -3.39 20.59 7.71
CA THR A 59 -4.71 20.72 7.08
C THR A 59 -4.65 20.79 5.56
N GLN A 60 -3.49 21.14 5.00
CA GLN A 60 -3.27 21.23 3.56
C GLN A 60 -2.29 20.14 3.12
N ALA A 61 -2.59 19.48 1.99
CA ALA A 61 -1.69 18.49 1.41
C ALA A 61 -0.27 19.06 1.20
N ALA A 62 -0.16 20.32 0.74
CA ALA A 62 1.12 21.00 0.56
C ALA A 62 1.99 21.02 1.83
N GLU A 63 1.39 21.11 3.02
CA GLU A 63 2.12 21.08 4.30
C GLU A 63 2.65 19.68 4.63
N ALA A 64 1.97 18.62 4.20
CA ALA A 64 2.47 17.25 4.33
C ALA A 64 3.53 16.94 3.28
N TRP A 65 3.37 17.46 2.06
CA TRP A 65 4.34 17.28 1.00
C TRP A 65 5.60 18.12 1.17
N ASN A 66 5.56 19.28 1.80
CA ASN A 66 6.74 20.14 1.96
C ASN A 66 7.65 19.67 3.11
N ARG A 67 8.23 18.48 2.98
CA ARG A 67 9.07 17.81 3.98
C ARG A 67 10.29 17.15 3.34
N GLU A 68 11.33 16.92 4.14
CA GLU A 68 12.57 16.28 3.70
C GLU A 68 12.32 14.87 3.16
N LEU A 69 11.47 14.10 3.84
CA LEU A 69 11.04 12.77 3.42
C LEU A 69 9.51 12.75 3.30
N VAL A 70 8.99 12.31 2.15
CA VAL A 70 7.56 12.01 1.98
C VAL A 70 7.39 10.50 1.86
N VAL A 71 6.54 9.94 2.72
CA VAL A 71 6.22 8.51 2.75
C VAL A 71 4.78 8.33 2.30
N LYS A 72 4.60 7.60 1.20
CA LYS A 72 3.30 7.32 0.57
C LYS A 72 3.11 5.82 0.36
N VAL A 73 1.89 5.43 0.01
CA VAL A 73 1.55 4.09 -0.46
C VAL A 73 1.66 4.01 -1.98
N LYS A 74 1.04 4.93 -2.72
CA LYS A 74 0.98 4.87 -4.19
C LYS A 74 1.83 5.95 -4.84
N GLU A 75 2.08 5.73 -6.12
CA GLU A 75 2.84 6.65 -6.96
C GLU A 75 2.15 8.02 -7.03
N PRO A 76 2.92 9.12 -7.12
CA PRO A 76 2.33 10.45 -7.29
C PRO A 76 1.48 10.52 -8.56
N LEU A 77 0.30 11.10 -8.45
CA LEU A 77 -0.57 11.42 -9.58
C LEU A 77 -0.25 12.81 -10.14
N LYS A 78 -0.69 13.11 -11.36
CA LYS A 78 -0.46 14.41 -12.01
C LYS A 78 -0.85 15.62 -11.17
N ALA A 79 -1.90 15.52 -10.36
CA ALA A 79 -2.33 16.59 -9.46
C ALA A 79 -1.35 16.85 -8.30
N GLU A 80 -0.52 15.86 -7.96
CA GLU A 80 0.47 15.92 -6.88
C GLU A 80 1.86 16.32 -7.40
N TYR A 81 2.07 16.38 -8.72
CA TYR A 81 3.36 16.69 -9.34
C TYR A 81 3.95 18.04 -8.91
N GLN A 82 3.08 19.02 -8.66
CA GLN A 82 3.44 20.35 -8.17
C GLN A 82 4.06 20.35 -6.76
N PHE A 83 3.90 19.26 -6.01
CA PHE A 83 4.42 19.14 -4.65
C PHE A 83 5.80 18.48 -4.58
N LEU A 84 6.25 17.87 -5.69
CA LEU A 84 7.55 17.23 -5.79
C LEU A 84 8.63 18.29 -6.02
N ASN A 85 9.68 18.25 -5.19
CA ASN A 85 10.73 19.26 -5.20
C ASN A 85 12.12 18.63 -5.12
N LYS A 86 13.11 19.34 -5.63
CA LYS A 86 14.53 18.98 -5.47
C LYS A 86 14.92 18.98 -3.99
N GLY A 87 15.70 17.98 -3.58
CA GLY A 87 16.18 17.83 -2.19
C GLY A 87 15.22 17.06 -1.28
N GLN A 88 14.01 16.76 -1.75
CA GLN A 88 13.11 15.82 -1.09
C GLN A 88 13.48 14.37 -1.43
N ILE A 89 13.24 13.48 -0.47
CA ILE A 89 13.19 12.03 -0.67
C ILE A 89 11.73 11.62 -0.75
N LEU A 90 11.34 10.95 -1.84
CA LEU A 90 10.04 10.31 -1.97
C LEU A 90 10.23 8.80 -1.77
N PHE A 91 9.52 8.20 -0.81
CA PHE A 91 9.58 6.77 -0.57
C PHE A 91 8.18 6.15 -0.67
N THR A 92 7.94 5.39 -1.75
CA THR A 92 6.60 4.85 -2.07
C THR A 92 6.66 3.74 -3.13
N TYR A 93 5.53 3.10 -3.48
CA TYR A 93 5.44 2.28 -4.70
C TYR A 93 5.39 3.19 -5.93
N LEU A 94 6.27 2.96 -6.92
CA LEU A 94 6.35 3.86 -8.09
C LEU A 94 5.91 3.21 -9.40
N HIS A 95 6.26 1.94 -9.61
CA HIS A 95 6.02 1.19 -10.83
C HIS A 95 6.47 1.93 -12.11
N LEU A 96 7.63 2.60 -12.05
CA LEU A 96 8.10 3.53 -13.10
C LEU A 96 8.14 2.92 -14.50
N ALA A 97 8.46 1.64 -14.63
CA ALA A 97 8.48 0.94 -15.91
C ALA A 97 7.12 0.94 -16.64
N ALA A 98 6.01 1.17 -15.92
CA ALA A 98 4.66 1.24 -16.47
C ALA A 98 4.16 2.68 -16.69
N ASP A 99 4.85 3.71 -16.19
CA ASP A 99 4.43 5.11 -16.30
C ASP A 99 5.60 6.03 -16.70
N ARG A 100 5.69 6.28 -18.00
CA ARG A 100 6.69 7.19 -18.58
C ARG A 100 6.50 8.64 -18.12
N SER A 101 5.25 9.10 -17.99
CA SER A 101 4.96 10.50 -17.63
C SER A 101 5.42 10.80 -16.21
N LEU A 102 5.19 9.87 -15.28
CA LEU A 102 5.71 9.98 -13.92
C LEU A 102 7.23 9.95 -13.92
N THR A 103 7.82 9.01 -14.66
CA THR A 103 9.29 8.86 -14.73
C THR A 103 9.97 10.14 -15.20
N GLU A 104 9.48 10.73 -16.30
CA GLU A 104 10.00 12.00 -16.84
C GLU A 104 9.82 13.14 -15.82
N HIS A 105 8.66 13.24 -15.17
CA HIS A 105 8.42 14.27 -14.16
C HIS A 105 9.37 14.17 -12.95
N LEU A 106 9.63 12.96 -12.45
CA LEU A 106 10.56 12.74 -11.33
C LEU A 106 12.00 13.12 -11.70
N ILE A 107 12.41 12.87 -12.95
CA ILE A 107 13.70 13.30 -13.48
C ILE A 107 13.76 14.83 -13.54
N ASP A 108 12.75 15.45 -14.14
CA ASP A 108 12.72 16.90 -14.39
C ASP A 108 12.69 17.71 -13.08
N CYS A 109 11.94 17.26 -12.08
CA CYS A 109 11.86 17.94 -10.78
C CYS A 109 13.09 17.68 -9.88
N GLY A 110 13.89 16.66 -10.19
CA GLY A 110 15.14 16.35 -9.48
C GLY A 110 14.93 15.81 -8.06
N VAL A 111 13.79 15.19 -7.78
CA VAL A 111 13.51 14.51 -6.50
C VAL A 111 14.31 13.22 -6.38
N SER A 112 14.71 12.83 -5.17
CA SER A 112 15.26 11.50 -4.92
C SER A 112 14.13 10.52 -4.64
N ALA A 113 13.72 9.73 -5.64
CA ALA A 113 12.63 8.78 -5.51
C ALA A 113 13.14 7.35 -5.27
N ILE A 114 12.68 6.71 -4.20
CA ILE A 114 13.00 5.33 -3.84
C ILE A 114 11.73 4.50 -3.96
N ALA A 115 11.76 3.46 -4.80
CA ALA A 115 10.62 2.60 -5.05
C ALA A 115 10.59 1.41 -4.08
N TYR A 116 9.47 1.19 -3.37
CA TYR A 116 9.32 0.05 -2.47
C TYR A 116 9.55 -1.29 -3.18
N GLU A 117 8.99 -1.44 -4.37
CA GLU A 117 9.02 -2.68 -5.15
C GLU A 117 10.40 -3.03 -5.71
N THR A 118 11.39 -2.14 -5.59
CA THR A 118 12.76 -2.38 -6.06
C THR A 118 13.79 -2.38 -4.93
N VAL A 119 13.38 -2.19 -3.67
CA VAL A 119 14.27 -2.45 -2.53
C VAL A 119 14.53 -3.94 -2.49
N GLU A 120 15.79 -4.32 -2.70
CA GLU A 120 16.22 -5.71 -2.89
C GLU A 120 17.33 -6.08 -1.89
N LEU A 121 17.20 -7.28 -1.30
CA LEU A 121 18.23 -7.88 -0.45
C LEU A 121 19.28 -8.62 -1.30
N PRO A 122 20.47 -8.97 -0.75
CA PRO A 122 21.49 -9.73 -1.50
C PRO A 122 21.02 -11.08 -2.07
N ASP A 123 19.97 -11.68 -1.49
CA ASP A 123 19.34 -12.91 -1.96
C ASP A 123 18.25 -12.69 -3.02
N ARG A 124 18.16 -11.47 -3.57
CA ARG A 124 17.17 -10.99 -4.55
C ARG A 124 15.72 -10.95 -4.06
N LYS A 125 15.49 -11.05 -2.75
CA LYS A 125 14.13 -10.86 -2.20
C LYS A 125 13.75 -9.38 -2.17
N LEU A 126 12.47 -9.14 -2.40
CA LEU A 126 11.84 -7.82 -2.33
C LEU A 126 11.03 -7.72 -1.01
N PRO A 127 11.65 -7.33 0.12
CA PRO A 127 11.02 -7.38 1.44
C PRO A 127 9.80 -6.47 1.56
N LEU A 128 9.77 -5.35 0.83
CA LEU A 128 8.65 -4.40 0.92
C LEU A 128 7.47 -4.81 0.05
N LEU A 129 7.69 -5.61 -1.01
CA LEU A 129 6.66 -6.16 -1.88
C LEU A 129 6.01 -7.45 -1.32
N SER A 130 6.76 -8.22 -0.54
CA SER A 130 6.32 -9.52 -0.02
C SER A 130 5.04 -9.46 0.82
N PRO A 131 4.84 -8.49 1.74
CA PRO A 131 3.59 -8.36 2.49
C PRO A 131 2.35 -8.18 1.60
N MET A 132 2.47 -7.40 0.53
CA MET A 132 1.35 -7.17 -0.40
C MET A 132 1.03 -8.42 -1.20
N SER A 133 2.05 -9.21 -1.56
CA SER A 133 1.88 -10.50 -2.24
C SER A 133 1.12 -11.51 -1.38
N ILE A 134 1.41 -11.55 -0.07
CA ILE A 134 0.70 -12.42 0.88
C ILE A 134 -0.78 -12.05 0.94
N ILE A 135 -1.09 -10.77 1.15
CA ILE A 135 -2.47 -10.27 1.21
C ILE A 135 -3.23 -10.57 -0.09
N ALA A 136 -2.60 -10.29 -1.24
CA ALA A 136 -3.20 -10.55 -2.55
C ALA A 136 -3.52 -12.05 -2.75
N GLY A 137 -2.60 -12.95 -2.39
CA GLY A 137 -2.81 -14.39 -2.45
C GLY A 137 -4.02 -14.83 -1.63
N ARG A 138 -4.14 -14.35 -0.39
CA ARG A 138 -5.26 -14.69 0.49
C ARG A 138 -6.60 -14.14 -0.01
N LEU A 139 -6.61 -12.87 -0.41
CA LEU A 139 -7.82 -12.22 -0.94
C LEU A 139 -8.31 -12.85 -2.24
N SER A 140 -7.41 -13.37 -3.08
CA SER A 140 -7.80 -13.99 -4.36
C SER A 140 -8.81 -15.13 -4.18
N VAL A 141 -8.62 -15.97 -3.15
CA VAL A 141 -9.53 -17.08 -2.84
C VAL A 141 -10.81 -16.58 -2.20
N GLN A 142 -10.73 -15.60 -1.30
CA GLN A 142 -11.91 -15.00 -0.68
C GLN A 142 -12.84 -14.36 -1.73
N PHE A 143 -12.28 -13.62 -2.70
CA PHE A 143 -13.04 -13.07 -3.81
C PHE A 143 -13.54 -14.16 -4.76
N GLY A 144 -12.70 -15.16 -5.07
CA GLY A 144 -13.11 -16.31 -5.89
C GLY A 144 -14.32 -17.03 -5.29
N ALA A 145 -14.32 -17.26 -3.97
CA ALA A 145 -15.44 -17.87 -3.26
C ALA A 145 -16.73 -17.05 -3.39
N ARG A 146 -16.66 -15.73 -3.17
CA ARG A 146 -17.79 -14.82 -3.39
C ARG A 146 -18.34 -14.93 -4.82
N PHE A 147 -17.47 -14.90 -5.83
CA PHE A 147 -17.92 -14.94 -7.23
C PHE A 147 -18.33 -16.34 -7.71
N LEU A 148 -18.11 -17.40 -6.93
CA LEU A 148 -18.72 -18.70 -7.17
C LEU A 148 -20.20 -18.75 -6.78
N GLU A 149 -20.70 -17.82 -5.97
CA GLU A 149 -22.11 -17.72 -5.58
C GLU A 149 -23.02 -17.46 -6.78
N ARG A 150 -24.23 -18.03 -6.76
CA ARG A 150 -25.16 -17.92 -7.89
C ARG A 150 -25.63 -16.49 -8.13
N GLN A 151 -25.87 -15.73 -7.06
CA GLN A 151 -26.33 -14.35 -7.09
C GLN A 151 -25.27 -13.38 -7.63
N GLN A 152 -23.98 -13.74 -7.50
CA GLN A 152 -22.88 -13.00 -8.09
C GLN A 152 -22.59 -13.41 -9.55
N GLY A 153 -23.40 -14.32 -10.13
CA GLY A 153 -23.27 -14.83 -11.50
C GLY A 153 -22.50 -16.14 -11.62
N GLY A 154 -21.98 -16.68 -10.52
CA GLY A 154 -21.22 -17.92 -10.48
C GLY A 154 -22.07 -19.18 -10.68
N ARG A 155 -21.38 -20.34 -10.63
CA ARG A 155 -22.02 -21.66 -10.78
C ARG A 155 -22.84 -22.08 -9.55
N GLY A 156 -22.72 -21.38 -8.42
CA GLY A 156 -23.34 -21.76 -7.15
C GLY A 156 -22.59 -22.91 -6.47
N VAL A 157 -21.26 -22.80 -6.38
CA VAL A 157 -20.40 -23.85 -5.81
C VAL A 157 -19.82 -23.38 -4.48
N LEU A 158 -20.03 -24.17 -3.42
CA LEU A 158 -19.33 -24.01 -2.16
C LEU A 158 -17.94 -24.66 -2.27
N LEU A 159 -16.87 -23.90 -2.04
CA LEU A 159 -15.49 -24.40 -2.16
C LEU A 159 -15.25 -25.64 -1.28
N GLY A 160 -15.63 -25.58 0.00
CA GLY A 160 -15.42 -26.69 0.94
C GLY A 160 -16.32 -27.91 0.69
N GLY A 161 -17.39 -27.78 -0.10
CA GLY A 161 -18.43 -28.80 -0.17
C GLY A 161 -19.04 -29.14 1.20
N VAL A 162 -19.64 -30.31 1.30
CA VAL A 162 -20.14 -30.93 2.55
C VAL A 162 -20.07 -32.45 2.41
N PRO A 163 -20.15 -33.25 3.49
CA PRO A 163 -20.17 -34.71 3.37
C PRO A 163 -21.21 -35.21 2.34
N GLY A 164 -20.77 -36.00 1.37
CA GLY A 164 -21.60 -36.52 0.27
C GLY A 164 -21.70 -35.59 -0.96
N VAL A 165 -21.12 -34.39 -0.93
CA VAL A 165 -21.13 -33.42 -2.04
C VAL A 165 -19.70 -33.08 -2.44
N LYS A 166 -19.41 -33.06 -3.75
CA LYS A 166 -18.07 -32.72 -4.26
C LYS A 166 -17.68 -31.27 -3.90
N PRO A 167 -16.44 -31.02 -3.44
CA PRO A 167 -15.94 -29.67 -3.23
C PRO A 167 -15.69 -28.94 -4.55
N GLY A 168 -15.41 -27.63 -4.47
CA GLY A 168 -14.88 -26.86 -5.59
C GLY A 168 -13.49 -27.33 -6.00
N ASN A 169 -13.11 -27.08 -7.25
CA ASN A 169 -11.76 -27.31 -7.73
C ASN A 169 -11.06 -25.97 -7.98
N VAL A 170 -9.91 -25.76 -7.37
CA VAL A 170 -9.12 -24.53 -7.46
C VAL A 170 -7.81 -24.84 -8.17
N VAL A 171 -7.54 -24.13 -9.26
CA VAL A 171 -6.27 -24.22 -10.01
C VAL A 171 -5.49 -22.93 -9.79
N ILE A 172 -4.24 -23.06 -9.36
CA ILE A 172 -3.33 -21.94 -9.10
C ILE A 172 -2.13 -22.07 -10.04
N LEU A 173 -1.92 -21.06 -10.89
CA LEU A 173 -0.80 -21.03 -11.84
C LEU A 173 0.33 -20.15 -11.30
N GLY A 174 1.36 -20.79 -10.76
CA GLY A 174 2.54 -20.15 -10.17
C GLY A 174 2.69 -20.47 -8.68
N GLY A 175 3.84 -21.04 -8.29
CA GLY A 175 4.12 -21.50 -6.93
C GLY A 175 4.92 -20.52 -6.07
N GLY A 176 4.91 -19.22 -6.41
CA GLY A 176 5.54 -18.18 -5.60
C GLY A 176 4.70 -17.78 -4.38
N VAL A 177 5.09 -16.72 -3.68
CA VAL A 177 4.43 -16.23 -2.45
C VAL A 177 2.91 -16.11 -2.60
N VAL A 178 2.44 -15.46 -3.67
CA VAL A 178 1.00 -15.27 -3.95
C VAL A 178 0.28 -16.61 -4.09
N GLY A 179 0.81 -17.52 -4.91
CA GLY A 179 0.19 -18.81 -5.18
C GLY A 179 0.20 -19.74 -3.97
N THR A 180 1.27 -19.72 -3.17
CA THR A 180 1.34 -20.46 -1.91
C THR A 180 0.30 -19.97 -0.91
N GLU A 181 0.15 -18.65 -0.73
CA GLU A 181 -0.85 -18.11 0.19
C GLU A 181 -2.28 -18.33 -0.31
N ALA A 182 -2.52 -18.28 -1.63
CA ALA A 182 -3.79 -18.68 -2.22
C ALA A 182 -4.08 -20.18 -1.95
N ALA A 183 -3.10 -21.06 -2.13
CA ALA A 183 -3.27 -22.49 -1.87
C ALA A 183 -3.63 -22.75 -0.39
N ARG A 184 -2.98 -22.06 0.55
CA ARG A 184 -3.30 -22.15 1.98
C ARG A 184 -4.77 -21.80 2.26
N ILE A 185 -5.28 -20.69 1.71
CA ILE A 185 -6.67 -20.29 1.94
C ILE A 185 -7.67 -21.21 1.21
N ALA A 186 -7.31 -21.74 0.04
CA ALA A 186 -8.19 -22.65 -0.71
C ALA A 186 -8.34 -24.03 -0.04
N VAL A 187 -7.32 -24.48 0.69
CA VAL A 187 -7.36 -25.75 1.44
C VAL A 187 -8.25 -25.65 2.69
N GLY A 188 -8.29 -24.48 3.34
CA GLY A 188 -9.01 -24.26 4.59
C GLY A 188 -8.14 -24.44 5.82
#